data_AF-A0A5R2N2A9-F1
#
_entry.id   AF-A0A5R2N2A9-F1
#
_cell.length_a   1.000
_cell.length_b   1.000
_cell.length_c   1.000
_cell.angle_alpha   90.00
_cell.angle_beta   90.00
_cell.angle_gamma   90.00
#
_symmetry.space_group_name_H-M   'P 1'
#
loop_
_entity.id
_entity.type
_entity.pdbx_description
1 polymer ?
#
loop_
_entity_poly.entity_id
_entity_poly.type
_entity_poly.pdbx_seq_one_letter_code
_entity_poly.pdbx_strand_id
1 'polypeptide(L)'
;FIVERAERPSATVIRGVMSIFECWVDEKLFDPRLDFAIRAWARRSPATRRALDEADEERVNAIRGMFMRHGYEEEDAFVRARVLYFMQIGYYSLELDEPMSSRLPHVAAYLRSFTGQEPSAGDVEDFSRYVEETISRNR
;
A
#
# COMPACT_ATOMS: atom_id res chain seq x y z
N PHE A 1 10.61 -2.67 0.80
CA PHE A 1 9.84 -2.05 1.90
C PHE A 1 8.41 -2.58 2.00
N ILE A 2 7.61 -2.69 0.94
CA ILE A 2 6.23 -3.22 1.05
C ILE A 2 6.19 -4.61 1.71
N VAL A 3 7.06 -5.53 1.29
CA VAL A 3 7.18 -6.87 1.88
C VAL A 3 7.47 -6.77 3.39
N GLU A 4 8.51 -6.04 3.76
CA GLU A 4 8.89 -5.79 5.16
C GLU A 4 7.74 -5.19 5.99
N ARG A 5 7.02 -4.20 5.44
CA ARG A 5 5.87 -3.57 6.12
C ARG A 5 4.68 -4.52 6.25
N ALA A 6 4.47 -5.38 5.25
CA ALA A 6 3.46 -6.42 5.31
C ALA A 6 3.82 -7.50 6.33
N GLU A 7 5.10 -7.78 6.54
CA GLU A 7 5.58 -8.79 7.51
C GLU A 7 5.66 -8.28 8.94
N ARG A 8 5.74 -6.95 9.14
CA ARG A 8 5.76 -6.33 10.45
C ARG A 8 4.56 -6.80 11.32
N PRO A 9 4.79 -7.23 12.57
CA PRO A 9 3.71 -7.53 13.49
C PRO A 9 2.82 -6.30 13.72
N SER A 10 1.50 -6.50 13.66
CA SER A 10 0.52 -5.47 13.97
C SER A 10 -0.55 -6.03 14.91
N ALA A 11 -1.09 -5.21 15.80
CA ALA A 11 -2.12 -5.63 16.75
C ALA A 11 -3.49 -5.86 16.08
N THR A 12 -3.73 -5.19 14.95
CA THR A 12 -4.97 -5.29 14.17
C THR A 12 -4.66 -5.28 12.67
N VAL A 13 -5.61 -5.73 11.85
CA VAL A 13 -5.52 -5.64 10.38
C VAL A 13 -5.45 -4.19 9.90
N ILE A 14 -6.13 -3.28 10.59
CA ILE A 14 -6.13 -1.84 10.30
C ILE A 14 -4.70 -1.29 10.42
N ARG A 15 -3.99 -1.64 11.50
CA ARG A 15 -2.58 -1.26 11.69
C ARG A 15 -1.65 -1.94 10.68
N GLY A 16 -1.99 -3.15 10.24
CA GLY A 16 -1.28 -3.83 9.15
C GLY A 16 -1.41 -3.07 7.83
N VAL A 17 -2.63 -2.72 7.41
CA VAL A 17 -2.88 -1.94 6.19
C VAL A 17 -2.27 -0.54 6.29
N MET A 18 -2.30 0.11 7.45
CA MET A 18 -1.60 1.38 7.67
C MET A 18 -0.09 1.25 7.43
N SER A 19 0.53 0.14 7.85
CA SER A 19 1.95 -0.10 7.58
C SER A 19 2.24 -0.17 6.08
N ILE A 20 1.29 -0.66 5.27
CA ILE A 20 1.38 -0.59 3.81
C ILE A 20 1.19 0.85 3.31
N PHE A 21 0.25 1.61 3.89
CA PHE A 21 0.04 3.02 3.54
C PHE A 21 1.27 3.88 3.78
N GLU A 22 2.09 3.58 4.80
CA GLU A 22 3.37 4.25 5.03
C GLU A 22 4.27 4.22 3.78
N CYS A 23 4.27 3.11 3.03
CA CYS A 23 5.06 3.00 1.79
C CYS A 23 4.60 3.96 0.70
N TRP A 24 3.33 4.32 0.66
CA TRP A 24 2.76 5.19 -0.38
C TRP A 24 2.89 6.67 -0.04
N VAL A 25 3.05 6.98 1.25
CA VAL A 25 3.22 8.34 1.78
C VAL A 25 4.70 8.76 1.74
N ASP A 26 5.62 7.84 2.05
CA ASP A 26 7.05 8.11 2.02
C ASP A 26 7.68 7.62 0.71
N GLU A 27 8.04 8.54 -0.18
CA GLU A 27 8.69 8.23 -1.47
C GLU A 27 10.03 7.49 -1.30
N LYS A 28 10.67 7.57 -0.12
CA LYS A 28 11.88 6.78 0.18
C LYS A 28 11.58 5.28 0.30
N LEU A 29 10.33 4.93 0.63
CA LEU A 29 9.88 3.55 0.75
C LEU A 29 9.30 3.01 -0.56
N PHE A 30 8.74 3.89 -1.40
CA PHE A 30 8.27 3.55 -2.74
C PHE A 30 8.30 4.79 -3.64
N ASP A 31 9.12 4.76 -4.70
CA ASP A 31 9.20 5.84 -5.69
C ASP A 31 8.23 5.59 -6.85
N PRO A 32 7.12 6.35 -6.97
CA PRO A 32 6.15 6.16 -8.03
C PRO A 32 6.70 6.42 -9.44
N ARG A 33 7.66 7.33 -9.58
CA ARG A 33 8.25 7.72 -10.87
C ARG A 33 9.17 6.60 -11.37
N LEU A 34 9.95 6.02 -10.47
CA LEU A 34 10.78 4.86 -10.77
C LEU A 34 9.91 3.66 -11.17
N ASP A 35 8.86 3.35 -10.41
CA ASP A 35 7.94 2.24 -10.73
C ASP A 35 7.29 2.45 -12.11
N PHE A 36 6.80 3.65 -12.41
CA PHE A 36 6.25 3.98 -13.73
C PHE A 36 7.27 3.75 -14.86
N ALA A 37 8.51 4.21 -14.69
CA ALA A 37 9.57 4.03 -15.68
C ALA A 37 9.90 2.54 -15.90
N ILE A 38 9.99 1.75 -14.83
CA ILE A 38 10.24 0.30 -14.90
C ILE A 38 9.09 -0.39 -15.64
N ARG A 39 7.83 -0.05 -15.34
CA ARG A 39 6.65 -0.61 -16.01
C ARG A 39 6.60 -0.24 -17.48
N ALA A 40 6.96 1.00 -17.84
CA ALA A 40 7.08 1.41 -19.24
C ALA A 40 8.16 0.60 -19.98
N TRP A 41 9.31 0.37 -19.35
CA TRP A 41 10.39 -0.44 -19.91
C TRP A 41 9.99 -1.92 -20.08
N ALA A 42 9.27 -2.49 -19.11
CA ALA A 42 8.78 -3.87 -19.15
C ALA A 42 7.92 -4.17 -20.38
N ARG A 43 7.26 -3.16 -20.99
CA ARG A 43 6.49 -3.33 -22.25
C ARG A 43 7.35 -3.75 -23.43
N ARG A 44 8.66 -3.46 -23.39
CA ARG A 44 9.61 -3.71 -24.50
C ARG A 44 10.70 -4.71 -24.12
N SER A 45 10.74 -5.18 -22.88
CA SER A 45 11.80 -6.06 -22.36
C SER A 45 11.19 -7.25 -21.61
N PRO A 46 11.21 -8.46 -22.21
CA PRO A 46 10.70 -9.66 -21.55
C PRO A 46 11.43 -9.99 -20.23
N ALA A 47 12.72 -9.66 -20.13
CA ALA A 47 13.49 -9.88 -18.90
C ALA A 47 13.03 -8.94 -17.78
N THR A 48 12.87 -7.65 -18.08
CA THR A 48 12.34 -6.66 -17.14
C THR A 48 10.90 -7.00 -16.74
N ARG A 49 10.09 -7.50 -17.69
CA ARG A 49 8.72 -7.94 -17.43
C ARG A 49 8.67 -9.07 -16.40
N ARG A 50 9.51 -10.11 -16.54
CA ARG A 50 9.57 -11.21 -15.56
C ARG A 50 9.99 -10.73 -14.18
N ALA A 51 11.04 -9.92 -14.09
CA ALA A 51 11.49 -9.37 -12.81
C ALA A 51 10.41 -8.50 -12.13
N LEU A 52 9.64 -7.75 -12.92
CA LEU A 52 8.51 -6.97 -12.41
C LEU A 52 7.38 -7.88 -11.90
N ASP A 53 7.01 -8.91 -12.68
CA ASP A 53 5.95 -9.85 -12.29
C ASP A 53 6.32 -10.60 -10.99
N GLU A 54 7.58 -11.04 -10.86
CA GLU A 54 8.12 -11.67 -9.64
C GLU A 54 8.04 -10.73 -8.42
N ALA A 55 8.42 -9.46 -8.59
CA ALA A 55 8.37 -8.47 -7.51
C ALA A 55 6.93 -8.10 -7.12
N ASP A 56 6.01 -8.01 -8.09
CA ASP A 56 4.58 -7.76 -7.82
C ASP A 56 3.96 -8.96 -7.08
N GLU A 57 4.31 -10.19 -7.48
CA GLU A 57 3.88 -11.42 -6.81
C GLU A 57 4.37 -11.50 -5.37
N GLU A 58 5.65 -11.21 -5.12
CA GLU A 58 6.23 -11.19 -3.78
C GLU A 58 5.48 -10.21 -2.85
N ARG A 59 5.21 -8.99 -3.32
CA ARG A 59 4.48 -7.97 -2.56
C ARG A 59 3.05 -8.38 -2.27
N VAL A 60 2.33 -8.91 -3.27
CA VAL A 60 0.95 -9.38 -3.09
C VAL A 60 0.91 -10.54 -2.10
N ASN A 61 1.85 -11.48 -2.19
CA ASN A 61 1.92 -12.61 -1.26
C ASN A 61 2.23 -12.17 0.18
N ALA A 62 3.11 -11.19 0.36
CA ALA A 62 3.39 -10.62 1.68
C ALA A 62 2.14 -9.94 2.29
N ILE A 63 1.42 -9.12 1.51
CA ILE A 63 0.17 -8.47 1.94
C ILE A 63 -0.92 -9.51 2.22
N ARG A 64 -1.03 -10.55 1.39
CA ARG A 64 -1.94 -11.67 1.65
C ARG A 64 -1.62 -12.34 2.98
N GLY A 65 -0.35 -12.63 3.24
CA GLY A 65 0.11 -13.19 4.51
C GLY A 65 -0.25 -12.29 5.70
N MET A 66 -0.17 -10.97 5.54
CA MET A 66 -0.64 -10.01 6.55
C MET A 66 -2.13 -10.18 6.84
N PHE A 67 -3.00 -10.22 5.83
CA PHE A 67 -4.44 -10.46 6.05
C PHE A 67 -4.71 -11.81 6.71
N MET A 68 -4.05 -12.89 6.27
CA MET A 68 -4.23 -14.23 6.86
C MET A 68 -3.86 -14.28 8.35
N ARG A 69 -2.80 -13.57 8.78
CA ARG A 69 -2.45 -13.47 10.21
C ARG A 69 -3.52 -12.78 11.06
N HIS A 70 -4.41 -12.01 10.44
CA HIS A 70 -5.55 -11.35 11.09
C HIS A 70 -6.86 -12.13 10.93
N GLY A 71 -6.80 -13.40 10.53
CA GLY A 71 -7.95 -14.31 10.51
C GLY A 71 -8.81 -14.24 9.24
N TYR A 72 -8.30 -13.63 8.16
CA TYR A 72 -8.98 -13.67 6.86
C TYR A 72 -8.73 -15.00 6.18
N GLU A 73 -9.78 -15.59 5.62
CA GLU A 73 -9.70 -16.81 4.81
C GLU A 73 -8.79 -16.59 3.58
N GLU A 74 -8.19 -17.68 3.11
CA GLU A 74 -7.13 -17.65 2.11
C GLU A 74 -7.50 -16.86 0.84
N GLU A 75 -8.70 -17.13 0.31
CA GLU A 75 -9.21 -16.49 -0.91
C GLU A 75 -9.52 -15.00 -0.68
N ASP A 76 -10.17 -14.65 0.44
CA ASP A 76 -10.49 -13.25 0.76
C ASP A 76 -9.21 -12.44 1.00
N ALA A 77 -8.24 -13.01 1.73
CA ALA A 77 -6.92 -12.40 1.93
C ALA A 77 -6.18 -12.16 0.61
N PHE A 78 -6.23 -13.13 -0.32
CA PHE A 78 -5.64 -13.00 -1.65
C PHE A 78 -6.29 -11.89 -2.47
N VAL A 79 -7.63 -11.84 -2.51
CA VAL A 79 -8.35 -10.81 -3.27
C VAL A 79 -8.11 -9.43 -2.66
N ARG A 80 -8.17 -9.28 -1.33
CA ARG A 80 -7.89 -8.00 -0.65
C ARG A 80 -6.48 -7.50 -0.88
N ALA A 81 -5.49 -8.39 -0.86
CA ALA A 81 -4.10 -8.03 -1.15
C ALA A 81 -3.95 -7.44 -2.56
N ARG A 82 -4.59 -8.07 -3.56
CA ARG A 82 -4.60 -7.57 -4.94
C ARG A 82 -5.33 -6.24 -5.07
N VAL A 83 -6.50 -6.10 -4.45
CA VAL A 83 -7.28 -4.86 -4.45
C VAL A 83 -6.47 -3.72 -3.83
N LEU A 84 -5.86 -3.94 -2.67
CA LEU A 84 -5.02 -2.95 -2.00
C LEU A 84 -3.81 -2.55 -2.85
N TYR A 85 -3.07 -3.52 -3.38
CA TYR A 85 -1.83 -3.27 -4.12
C TYR A 85 -2.10 -2.64 -5.49
N PHE A 86 -2.92 -3.27 -6.32
CA PHE A 86 -3.11 -2.82 -7.70
C PHE A 86 -3.96 -1.55 -7.82
N MET A 87 -4.80 -1.22 -6.83
CA MET A 87 -5.45 0.10 -6.77
C MET A 87 -4.39 1.20 -6.72
N GLN A 88 -3.38 1.07 -5.86
CA GLN A 88 -2.36 2.10 -5.69
C GLN A 88 -1.39 2.17 -6.88
N ILE A 89 -1.02 1.03 -7.47
CA ILE A 89 -0.27 0.99 -8.73
C ILE A 89 -1.07 1.66 -9.87
N GLY A 90 -2.39 1.43 -9.92
CA GLY A 90 -3.29 2.10 -10.86
C GLY A 90 -3.29 3.62 -10.68
N TYR A 91 -3.33 4.10 -9.42
CA TYR A 91 -3.24 5.52 -9.09
C TYR A 91 -1.99 6.17 -9.68
N TYR A 92 -0.83 5.53 -9.49
CA TYR A 92 0.44 6.04 -10.00
C TYR A 92 0.53 5.94 -11.52
N SER A 93 -0.01 4.88 -12.11
CA SER A 93 -0.03 4.69 -13.57
C SER A 93 -0.90 5.71 -14.30
N LEU A 94 -1.91 6.26 -13.62
CA LEU A 94 -2.80 7.31 -14.13
C LEU A 94 -2.27 8.73 -13.86
N GLU A 95 -1.14 8.87 -13.17
CA GLU A 95 -0.53 10.16 -12.82
C GLU A 95 -1.55 11.13 -12.15
N LEU A 96 -2.40 10.60 -11.26
CA LEU A 96 -3.40 11.42 -10.57
C LEU A 96 -2.71 12.43 -9.65
N ASP A 97 -2.89 13.72 -9.92
CA ASP A 97 -2.42 14.83 -9.10
C ASP A 97 -3.40 15.12 -7.95
N GLU A 98 -3.42 14.21 -6.99
CA GLU A 98 -4.23 14.35 -5.77
C GLU A 98 -3.33 14.54 -4.54
N PRO A 99 -3.31 15.74 -3.95
CA PRO A 99 -2.46 16.00 -2.80
C PRO A 99 -2.93 15.20 -1.58
N MET A 100 -1.98 14.85 -0.71
CA MET A 100 -2.28 14.11 0.52
C MET A 100 -3.34 14.79 1.40
N SER A 101 -3.43 16.13 1.38
CA SER A 101 -4.47 16.89 2.09
C SER A 101 -5.89 16.56 1.62
N SER A 102 -6.07 16.15 0.37
CA SER A 102 -7.36 15.71 -0.18
C SER A 102 -7.65 14.25 0.12
N ARG A 103 -6.61 13.42 0.26
CA ARG A 103 -6.74 11.97 0.51
C ARG A 103 -6.94 11.64 2.00
N LEU A 104 -6.24 12.34 2.89
CA LEU A 104 -6.23 12.06 4.32
C LEU A 104 -7.62 12.08 4.98
N PRO A 105 -8.54 13.01 4.64
CA PRO A 105 -9.91 12.99 5.16
C PRO A 105 -10.68 11.68 4.86
N HIS A 106 -10.28 10.93 3.83
CA HIS A 106 -10.92 9.68 3.42
C HIS A 106 -10.24 8.43 3.99
N VAL A 107 -9.18 8.56 4.81
CA VAL A 107 -8.40 7.41 5.28
C VAL A 107 -9.25 6.36 6.00
N ALA A 108 -10.21 6.81 6.82
CA ALA A 108 -11.11 5.90 7.54
C ALA A 108 -11.96 5.06 6.57
N ALA A 109 -12.50 5.68 5.52
CA ALA A 109 -13.28 5.00 4.51
C ALA A 109 -12.44 4.03 3.66
N TYR A 110 -11.20 4.40 3.33
CA TYR A 110 -10.27 3.52 2.63
C TYR A 110 -9.92 2.29 3.49
N LEU A 111 -9.57 2.49 4.76
CA LEU A 111 -9.26 1.38 5.67
C LEU A 111 -10.45 0.43 5.81
N ARG A 112 -11.66 0.98 5.98
CA ARG A 112 -12.89 0.20 6.00
C ARG A 112 -13.11 -0.56 4.70
N SER A 113 -12.84 0.05 3.55
CA SER A 113 -13.01 -0.60 2.25
C SER A 113 -12.03 -1.76 2.06
N PHE A 114 -10.76 -1.60 2.46
CA PHE A 114 -9.76 -2.66 2.31
C PHE A 114 -9.89 -3.78 3.34
N THR A 115 -10.29 -3.45 4.57
CA THR A 115 -10.33 -4.41 5.68
C THR A 115 -11.73 -4.95 5.95
N GLY A 116 -12.79 -4.20 5.63
CA GLY A 116 -14.14 -4.50 6.12
C GLY A 116 -14.32 -4.19 7.61
N GLN A 117 -13.35 -3.56 8.28
CA GLN A 117 -13.41 -3.21 9.70
C GLN A 117 -13.39 -1.69 9.89
N GLU A 118 -14.07 -1.22 10.93
CA GLU A 118 -14.10 0.20 11.27
C GLU A 118 -12.82 0.62 12.02
N PRO A 119 -12.03 1.59 11.51
CA PRO A 119 -10.92 2.15 12.26
C PRO A 119 -11.40 2.96 13.46
N SER A 120 -10.66 2.88 14.55
CA SER A 120 -10.87 3.76 15.69
C SER A 120 -10.43 5.19 15.37
N ALA A 121 -10.93 6.16 16.13
CA ALA A 121 -10.46 7.54 16.03
C ALA A 121 -8.94 7.65 16.26
N GLY A 122 -8.38 6.85 17.19
CA GLY A 122 -6.95 6.83 17.46
C GLY A 122 -6.13 6.26 16.31
N ASP A 123 -6.65 5.27 15.56
CA ASP A 123 -5.97 4.79 14.35
C ASP A 123 -5.86 5.91 13.31
N VAL A 124 -6.95 6.64 13.06
CA VAL A 124 -6.99 7.75 12.09
C VAL A 124 -6.07 8.90 12.52
N GLU A 125 -6.06 9.24 13.80
CA GLU A 125 -5.22 10.31 14.36
C GLU A 125 -3.73 9.95 14.22
N ASP A 126 -3.35 8.72 14.61
CA ASP A 126 -1.97 8.25 14.53
C ASP A 126 -1.45 8.28 13.09
N PHE A 127 -2.27 7.85 12.14
CA PHE A 127 -1.89 7.90 10.73
C PHE A 127 -1.79 9.33 10.20
N SER A 128 -2.70 10.21 10.60
CA SER A 128 -2.64 11.64 10.23
C SER A 128 -1.35 12.29 10.71
N ARG A 129 -0.96 12.01 11.97
CA ARG A 129 0.31 12.47 12.53
C ARG A 129 1.52 11.96 11.74
N TYR A 130 1.53 10.67 11.39
CA TYR A 130 2.59 10.09 10.55
C TYR A 130 2.72 10.81 9.20
N VAL A 131 1.60 11.12 8.54
CA VAL A 131 1.59 11.85 7.26
C VAL A 131 2.17 13.24 7.42
N GLU A 132 1.74 14.00 8.43
CA GLU A 132 2.24 15.35 8.70
C GLU A 132 3.75 15.37 8.97
N GLU A 133 4.23 14.47 9.82
CA GLU A 133 5.66 14.32 10.12
C GLU A 133 6.47 13.96 8.87
N THR A 134 5.95 13.05 8.04
CA THR A 134 6.65 12.60 6.83
C THR A 134 6.74 13.70 5.78
N ILE A 135 5.65 14.42 5.55
CA ILE A 135 5.63 15.56 4.62
C ILE A 135 6.57 16.67 5.11
N SER A 136 6.58 16.95 6.43
CA SER A 136 7.46 17.95 7.02
C SER A 136 8.95 17.60 6.84
N ARG A 137 9.33 16.32 6.98
CA ARG A 137 10.71 15.84 6.77
C ARG A 137 11.18 15.87 5.31
N ASN A 138 10.24 15.82 4.36
CA ASN A 138 10.52 15.80 2.93
C ASN A 138 10.50 17.20 2.29
N ARG A 139 10.09 18.23 3.05
CA ARG A 139 10.23 19.66 2.70
C ARG A 139 11.60 20.19 3.07
#